data_AF-A0A1B7Z1G4-F1
#
_entry.id   AF-A0A1B7Z1G4-F1
#
_cell.length_a   1.000
_cell.length_b   1.000
_cell.length_c   1.000
_cell.angle_alpha   90.00
_cell.angle_beta   90.00
_cell.angle_gamma   90.00
#
_symmetry.space_group_name_H-M   'P 1'
#
loop_
_entity.id
_entity.type
_entity.pdbx_description
1 polymer ?
#
loop_
_entity_poly.entity_id
_entity_poly.type
_entity_poly.pdbx_seq_one_letter_code
_entity_poly.pdbx_strand_id
1 'polypeptide(L)' 'MPDYVFGQESVFIGGVVLDNVANESIIFTTVGVKGKSKGVITNMNGGFRLPLSFRNIDGNDINT' A
#
# COMPACT_ATOMS: atom_id res chain seq x y z
N MET A 1 16.97 -20.05 25.55
CA MET A 1 17.44 -19.45 24.28
C MET A 1 16.24 -18.78 23.65
N PRO A 2 16.19 -17.45 23.51
CA PRO A 2 15.07 -16.81 22.79
C PRO A 2 15.40 -16.79 21.30
N ASP A 3 14.49 -17.35 20.49
CA ASP A 3 14.55 -17.26 19.04
C ASP A 3 14.35 -15.80 18.63
N TYR A 4 15.36 -15.21 17.98
CA TYR A 4 15.24 -13.89 17.37
C TYR A 4 14.41 -14.00 16.09
N VAL A 5 13.18 -13.46 16.12
CA VAL A 5 12.37 -13.26 14.93
C VAL A 5 12.82 -11.96 14.26
N PHE A 6 13.62 -12.07 13.21
CA PHE A 6 13.91 -10.95 12.32
C PHE A 6 12.73 -10.74 11.37
N GLY A 7 11.81 -9.83 11.72
CA GLY A 7 10.79 -9.34 10.81
C GLY A 7 11.34 -8.17 10.00
N GLN A 8 11.27 -8.24 8.66
CA GLN A 8 11.60 -7.09 7.82
C GLN A 8 10.52 -6.00 8.03
N GLU A 9 10.84 -4.94 8.78
CA GLU A 9 9.97 -3.77 8.98
C GLU A 9 9.70 -3.10 7.62
N SER A 10 8.65 -3.54 6.97
CA SER A 10 8.15 -2.91 5.77
C SER A 10 7.20 -1.80 6.20
N VAL A 11 7.51 -0.56 5.84
CA VAL A 11 6.63 0.57 6.12
C VAL A 11 5.55 0.62 5.05
N PHE A 12 4.28 0.70 5.48
CA PHE A 12 3.12 0.70 4.60
C PHE A 12 2.26 1.94 4.84
N ILE A 13 1.58 2.42 3.79
CA ILE A 13 0.41 3.27 3.91
C ILE A 13 -0.82 2.36 3.86
N GLY A 14 -1.66 2.45 4.90
CA GLY A 14 -2.92 1.73 4.98
C GLY A 14 -4.12 2.67 4.87
N GLY A 15 -5.23 2.16 4.34
CA GLY A 15 -6.50 2.89 4.26
C GLY A 15 -7.64 2.00 3.81
N VAL A 16 -8.83 2.58 3.73
CA VAL A 16 -10.05 1.95 3.19
C VAL A 16 -10.60 2.84 2.09
N VAL A 17 -11.03 2.24 0.98
CA VAL A 17 -11.70 2.96 -0.11
C VAL A 17 -13.20 2.89 0.09
N LEU A 18 -13.85 4.06 0.15
CA LEU A 18 -15.29 4.20 0.34
C LEU A 18 -15.93 4.90 -0.87
N ASP A 19 -17.13 4.46 -1.25
CA ASP A 19 -18.00 5.21 -2.15
C ASP A 19 -18.61 6.41 -1.41
N ASN A 20 -18.51 7.61 -1.97
CA ASN A 20 -18.94 8.84 -1.29
C ASN A 20 -20.47 9.00 -1.23
N VAL A 21 -21.22 8.28 -2.05
CA VAL A 21 -22.70 8.37 -2.09
C VAL A 21 -23.32 7.31 -1.18
N ALA A 22 -22.85 6.06 -1.28
CA ALA A 22 -23.36 4.93 -0.52
C ALA A 22 -22.69 4.78 0.85
N ASN A 23 -21.52 5.39 1.06
CA ASN A 23 -20.65 5.19 2.22
C ASN A 23 -20.26 3.70 2.41
N GLU A 24 -20.18 2.95 1.31
CA GLU A 24 -19.86 1.54 1.26
C GLU A 24 -18.40 1.30 0.85
N SER A 25 -17.81 0.20 1.33
CA SER A 25 -16.43 -0.17 0.99
C SER A 25 -16.32 -0.72 -0.43
N ILE A 26 -15.39 -0.16 -1.21
CA ILE A 26 -15.15 -0.62 -2.58
C ILE A 26 -14.16 -1.79 -2.58
N ILE A 27 -14.68 -2.98 -2.88
CA ILE A 27 -13.90 -4.21 -2.97
C ILE A 27 -13.24 -4.37 -4.35
N PHE A 28 -12.09 -5.03 -4.39
CA PHE A 28 -11.37 -5.38 -5.63
C PHE A 28 -11.04 -4.19 -6.57
N THR A 29 -10.96 -2.97 -6.04
CA THR A 29 -10.53 -1.80 -6.83
C THR A 29 -9.01 -1.63 -6.78
N THR A 30 -8.43 -0.99 -7.80
CA THR A 30 -7.00 -0.74 -7.87
C THR A 30 -6.65 0.61 -7.26
N VAL A 31 -5.80 0.60 -6.23
CA VAL A 31 -5.18 1.79 -5.64
C VAL A 31 -3.77 1.92 -6.21
N GLY A 32 -3.61 2.83 -7.16
CA GLY A 32 -2.33 3.13 -7.81
C GLY A 32 -1.59 4.32 -7.21
N VAL A 33 -0.27 4.37 -7.41
CA VAL A 33 0.53 5.55 -7.08
C VAL A 33 0.65 6.43 -8.33
N LYS A 34 0.31 7.72 -8.22
CA LYS A 34 0.42 8.66 -9.33
C LYS A 34 1.85 8.68 -9.87
N GLY A 35 2.00 8.53 -11.19
CA GLY A 35 3.30 8.46 -11.86
C GLY A 35 3.94 7.07 -11.88
N LYS A 36 3.30 6.06 -11.27
CA LYS A 36 3.80 4.67 -11.22
C LYS A 36 2.85 3.73 -11.93
N SER A 37 3.42 2.68 -12.51
CA SER A 37 2.67 1.51 -12.97
C SER A 37 2.31 0.53 -11.84
N LYS A 38 2.77 0.79 -10.60
CA LYS A 38 2.54 -0.08 -9.43
C LYS A 38 1.34 0.39 -8.61
N GLY A 39 0.59 -0.58 -8.10
CA GLY A 39 -0.56 -0.38 -7.23
C GLY A 39 -0.90 -1.65 -6.47
N VAL A 40 -1.95 -1.58 -5.67
CA VAL A 40 -2.50 -2.71 -4.90
C VAL A 40 -4.00 -2.81 -5.13
N ILE A 41 -4.56 -3.99 -4.90
CA ILE A 41 -6.00 -4.23 -5.00
C ILE A 41 -6.59 -4.18 -3.59
N THR A 42 -7.78 -3.57 -3.43
CA THR A 42 -8.49 -3.54 -2.16
C THR A 42 -9.04 -4.91 -1.78
N ASN A 43 -9.04 -5.22 -0.48
CA ASN A 43 -9.61 -6.44 0.08
C ASN A 43 -11.15 -6.40 0.12
N MET A 44 -11.77 -7.47 0.60
CA MET A 44 -13.23 -7.59 0.78
C MET A 44 -13.86 -6.56 1.73
N ASN A 45 -13.05 -5.88 2.54
CA ASN A 45 -13.49 -4.78 3.40
C ASN A 45 -13.13 -3.39 2.84
N GLY A 46 -12.75 -3.31 1.56
CA GLY A 46 -12.26 -2.09 0.91
C GLY A 46 -10.88 -1.61 1.39
N GLY A 47 -10.27 -2.33 2.33
CA GLY A 47 -8.96 -2.00 2.88
C GLY A 47 -7.83 -2.29 1.90
N PHE A 48 -6.78 -1.46 1.93
CA PHE A 48 -5.56 -1.69 1.19
C PHE A 48 -4.31 -1.44 2.06
N ARG A 49 -3.20 -2.04 1.67
CA ARG A 49 -1.87 -1.76 2.21
C ARG A 49 -0.91 -1.54 1.07
N LEU A 50 -0.46 -0.31 0.91
CA LEU A 50 0.49 0.09 -0.13
C LEU A 50 1.91 0.15 0.48
N PRO A 51 2.86 -0.67 0.01
CA PRO A 51 4.25 -0.59 0.47
C PRO A 51 4.85 0.78 0.12
N LEU A 52 5.50 1.45 1.08
CA LEU A 52 6.18 2.73 0.82
C LEU A 52 7.32 2.58 -0.20
N SER A 53 7.86 1.37 -0.37
CA SER A 53 8.83 1.07 -1.42
C SER A 53 8.32 1.40 -2.83
N PHE A 54 7.00 1.48 -3.06
CA PHE A 54 6.45 1.86 -4.36
C PHE A 54 6.66 3.34 -4.69
N ARG A 55 6.90 4.19 -3.67
CA ARG A 55 7.18 5.62 -3.85
C ARG A 55 8.55 5.85 -4.48
N ASN A 56 9.57 5.06 -4.12
CA ASN A 56 10.97 5.35 -4.44
C ASN A 56 11.45 4.86 -5.82
N ILE A 57 10.62 4.16 -6.60
CA ILE A 57 11.06 3.55 -7.88
C ILE A 57 10.91 4.53 -9.06
N ASP A 58 11.16 5.83 -8.86
CA ASP A 58 11.24 6.83 -9.94
C ASP A 58 12.66 7.39 -9.90
N GLY A 59 13.62 6.61 -10.40
CA GLY A 59 14.91 7.09 -10.90
C GLY A 59 15.65 8.19 -10.13
N ASN A 60 15.54 8.25 -8.80
CA ASN A 60 16.34 9.15 -7.99
C ASN A 60 17.00 8.35 -6.88
N ASP A 61 18.01 7.59 -7.31
CA ASP A 61 19.14 7.21 -6.48
C ASP A 61 19.88 8.50 -6.05
N ILE A 62 19.28 9.30 -5.18
CA ILE A 62 20.06 10.23 -4.37
C ILE A 62 20.43 9.50 -3.10
N ASN A 63 21.67 9.01 -3.10
CA ASN A 63 22.44 8.74 -1.90
C ASN A 63 22.14 9.80 -0.84
N THR A 64 21.76 9.38 0.36
CA THR A 64 22.34 9.85 1.64
C THR A 64 22.01 8.82 2.71
#